data_AF-A0A5E5PRX1-F1
#
_entry.id   AF-A0A5E5PRX1-F1
#
_cell.length_a   1.000
_cell.length_b   1.000
_cell.length_c   1.000
_cell.angle_alpha   90.00
_cell.angle_beta   90.00
_cell.angle_gamma   90.00
#
_symmetry.space_group_name_H-M   'P 1'
#
loop_
_entity.id
_entity.type
_entity.pdbx_description
1 polymer ?
#
loop_
_entity_poly.entity_id
_entity_poly.type
_entity_poly.pdbx_seq_one_letter_code
_entity_poly.pdbx_strand_id
1 'polypeptide(L)'
;MDHYNWVETLTFDNGREFSWHNKLAKTLSCRTYFAKPCHSWERGLNKNHNGLLRQFFSKQMALDKVNEKEVFKATDLMNNRLGKCLEYKAPFEVFAELTGNPNPKIEPPNPKNTNQNPKKPPHSSLASIKIQTIPPI
;
A
#
# COMPACT_ATOMS: atom_id res chain seq x y z
N MET A 1 1.36 11.14 14.26
CA MET A 1 2.47 11.71 13.49
C MET A 1 2.06 11.66 12.04
N ASP A 2 2.13 12.81 11.39
CA ASP A 2 1.63 13.02 10.04
C ASP A 2 2.49 12.30 9.00
N HIS A 3 2.01 11.15 8.50
CA HIS A 3 2.68 10.36 7.46
C HIS A 3 2.79 11.10 6.10
N TYR A 4 2.33 12.36 6.04
CA TYR A 4 2.22 13.20 4.85
C TYR A 4 3.59 13.57 4.23
N ASN A 5 4.68 13.53 5.00
CA ASN A 5 6.00 13.98 4.50
C ASN A 5 6.81 12.92 3.75
N TRP A 6 6.35 11.68 3.66
CA TRP A 6 7.06 10.60 2.95
C TRP A 6 6.32 10.09 1.73
N VAL A 7 5.40 10.86 1.15
CA VAL A 7 4.68 10.44 -0.05
C VAL A 7 4.88 11.48 -1.12
N GLU A 8 5.90 11.30 -1.96
CA GLU A 8 6.14 12.23 -3.05
C GLU A 8 5.23 11.97 -4.24
N THR A 9 5.08 10.68 -4.59
CA THR A 9 4.27 10.25 -5.73
C THR A 9 3.46 8.99 -5.45
N LEU A 10 2.31 8.88 -6.13
CA LEU A 10 1.45 7.70 -6.17
C LEU A 10 1.25 7.27 -7.62
N THR A 11 1.37 5.98 -7.88
CA THR A 11 1.07 5.40 -9.19
C THR A 11 -0.06 4.39 -9.05
N PHE A 12 -1.13 4.62 -9.79
CA PHE A 12 -2.32 3.77 -9.80
C PHE A 12 -2.37 2.89 -11.05
N ASP A 13 -3.07 1.77 -10.95
CA ASP A 13 -3.60 1.12 -12.14
C ASP A 13 -4.95 1.73 -12.54
N ASN A 14 -5.51 1.30 -13.67
CA ASN A 14 -6.75 1.86 -14.21
C ASN A 14 -8.01 1.27 -13.54
N GLY A 15 -7.92 0.90 -12.25
CA GLY A 15 -9.03 0.47 -11.43
C GLY A 15 -10.02 1.62 -11.16
N ARG A 16 -11.32 1.31 -11.12
CA ARG A 16 -12.39 2.30 -10.83
C ARG A 16 -12.37 2.77 -9.37
N GLU A 17 -11.81 1.95 -8.49
CA GLU A 17 -11.55 2.25 -7.09
C GLU A 17 -10.68 3.51 -6.89
N PHE A 18 -9.86 3.86 -7.90
CA PHE A 18 -8.98 5.03 -7.86
C PHE A 18 -9.58 6.28 -8.50
N SER A 19 -10.88 6.29 -8.80
CA SER A 19 -11.59 7.47 -9.34
C SER A 19 -11.43 8.73 -8.47
N TRP A 20 -11.13 8.56 -7.17
CA TRP A 20 -10.94 9.65 -6.21
C TRP A 20 -9.46 10.05 -6.03
N HIS A 21 -8.56 9.65 -6.94
CA HIS A 21 -7.12 9.95 -6.88
C HIS A 21 -6.80 11.44 -6.70
N ASN A 22 -7.60 12.34 -7.28
CA ASN A 22 -7.42 13.79 -7.15
C ASN A 22 -7.60 14.28 -5.71
N LYS A 23 -8.49 13.64 -4.95
CA LYS A 23 -8.69 13.96 -3.54
C LYS A 23 -7.50 13.48 -2.72
N LEU A 24 -7.02 12.27 -3.00
CA LEU A 24 -5.82 11.71 -2.36
C LEU A 24 -4.58 12.59 -2.61
N ALA A 25 -4.36 13.02 -3.86
CA ALA A 25 -3.25 13.91 -4.22
C ALA A 25 -3.23 15.19 -3.37
N LYS A 26 -4.40 15.82 -3.18
CA LYS A 26 -4.54 17.05 -2.39
C LYS A 26 -4.32 16.80 -0.90
N THR A 27 -4.85 15.71 -0.37
CA THR A 27 -4.73 15.36 1.06
C THR A 27 -3.31 14.97 1.43
N LEU A 28 -2.59 14.28 0.54
CA LEU A 28 -1.22 13.83 0.77
C LEU A 28 -0.16 14.81 0.23
N SER A 29 -0.58 15.92 -0.38
CA SER A 29 0.32 16.87 -1.06
C SER A 29 1.30 16.18 -2.03
N CYS A 30 0.83 15.17 -2.76
CA CYS A 30 1.66 14.32 -3.61
C CYS A 30 1.20 14.33 -5.08
N ARG A 31 2.09 13.96 -6.01
CA ARG A 31 1.73 13.80 -7.43
C ARG A 31 1.12 12.42 -7.68
N THR A 32 0.15 12.32 -8.59
CA THR A 32 -0.51 11.05 -8.93
C THR A 32 -0.34 10.72 -10.41
N TYR A 33 -0.02 9.46 -10.71
CA TYR A 33 0.18 8.94 -12.07
C TYR A 33 -0.66 7.68 -12.29
N PHE A 34 -0.94 7.36 -13.56
CA PHE A 34 -1.63 6.14 -13.97
C PHE A 34 -0.75 5.32 -14.90
N ALA A 35 -0.75 4.00 -14.71
CA ALA A 35 -0.09 3.08 -15.62
C ALA A 35 -0.76 3.13 -17.00
N LYS A 36 0.04 3.12 -18.08
CA LYS A 36 -0.49 3.24 -19.43
C LYS A 36 -1.31 1.98 -19.79
N PRO A 37 -2.42 2.12 -20.55
CA PRO A 37 -3.18 0.97 -21.04
C PRO A 37 -2.29 0.01 -21.83
N CYS A 38 -2.49 -1.30 -21.65
CA CYS A 38 -1.72 -2.37 -22.33
C CYS A 38 -0.21 -2.44 -21.99
N HIS A 39 0.34 -1.57 -21.15
CA HIS A 39 1.74 -1.63 -20.71
C HIS A 39 1.88 -2.46 -19.43
N SER A 40 1.77 -3.78 -19.60
CA SER A 40 1.68 -4.71 -18.46
C SER A 40 2.95 -4.81 -17.61
N TRP A 41 4.10 -4.34 -18.14
CA TRP A 41 5.41 -4.30 -17.49
C TRP A 41 5.57 -3.15 -16.49
N GLU A 42 4.89 -2.01 -16.70
CA GLU A 42 4.85 -0.90 -15.74
C GLU A 42 4.22 -1.29 -14.39
N ARG A 43 3.56 -2.46 -14.35
CA ARG A 43 2.84 -3.01 -13.19
C ARG A 43 3.50 -4.26 -12.61
N GLY A 44 4.73 -4.59 -13.02
CA GLY A 44 5.40 -5.83 -12.59
C GLY A 44 5.49 -5.95 -11.06
N LEU A 45 5.86 -4.86 -10.38
CA LEU A 45 5.96 -4.83 -8.93
C LEU A 45 4.61 -4.97 -8.21
N ASN A 46 3.57 -4.28 -8.69
CA ASN A 46 2.22 -4.39 -8.15
C ASN A 46 1.69 -5.84 -8.28
N LYS A 47 1.89 -6.47 -9.44
CA LYS A 47 1.52 -7.88 -9.65
C LYS A 47 2.24 -8.82 -8.70
N ASN A 48 3.54 -8.64 -8.49
CA ASN A 48 4.31 -9.43 -7.54
C ASN A 48 3.78 -9.26 -6.11
N HIS A 49 3.56 -8.02 -5.67
CA HIS A 49 3.03 -7.73 -4.34
C HIS A 49 1.63 -8.31 -4.12
N ASN A 50 0.75 -8.18 -5.11
CA ASN A 50 -0.58 -8.81 -5.08
C ASN A 50 -0.49 -10.34 -5.04
N GLY A 51 0.51 -10.94 -5.69
CA GLY A 51 0.78 -12.37 -5.58
C GLY A 51 1.15 -12.81 -4.16
N LEU A 52 1.94 -12.00 -3.44
CA LEU A 52 2.27 -12.25 -2.04
C LEU A 52 1.04 -12.11 -1.14
N LEU A 53 0.23 -11.06 -1.32
CA LEU A 53 -1.02 -10.89 -0.57
C LEU A 53 -1.98 -12.08 -0.77
N ARG A 54 -1.98 -12.70 -1.95
CA ARG A 54 -2.81 -13.87 -2.25
C ARG A 54 -2.41 -15.14 -1.49
N GLN A 55 -1.22 -15.17 -0.87
CA GLN A 55 -0.83 -16.25 0.05
C GLN A 55 -1.62 -16.18 1.36
N PHE A 56 -2.09 -14.97 1.74
CA PHE A 56 -2.90 -14.74 2.93
C PHE A 56 -4.38 -14.62 2.60
N PHE A 57 -4.72 -13.91 1.52
CA PHE A 57 -6.09 -13.63 1.12
C PHE A 57 -6.36 -14.15 -0.29
N SER A 58 -6.94 -15.35 -0.39
CA SER A 58 -7.19 -16.00 -1.68
C SER A 58 -8.10 -15.13 -2.58
N LYS A 59 -7.98 -15.27 -3.90
CA LYS A 59 -8.69 -14.40 -4.86
C LYS A 59 -10.21 -14.42 -4.72
N GLN A 60 -10.77 -15.56 -4.32
CA GLN A 60 -12.21 -15.78 -4.20
C GLN A 60 -12.72 -15.49 -2.78
N MET A 61 -11.82 -15.19 -1.85
CA MET A 61 -12.22 -14.88 -0.48
C MET A 61 -12.89 -13.51 -0.41
N ALA A 62 -14.02 -13.47 0.29
CA ALA A 62 -14.71 -12.23 0.56
C ALA A 62 -13.91 -11.43 1.60
N LEU A 63 -13.38 -10.28 1.18
CA LEU A 63 -12.53 -9.43 2.01
C LEU A 63 -13.32 -8.62 3.06
N ASP A 64 -14.63 -8.56 2.92
CA ASP A 64 -15.54 -7.89 3.86
C ASP A 64 -15.60 -8.56 5.23
N LYS A 65 -15.17 -9.83 5.34
CA LYS A 65 -15.12 -10.60 6.58
C LYS A 65 -13.71 -10.75 7.16
N VAL A 66 -12.70 -10.21 6.49
CA VAL A 66 -11.31 -10.31 6.95
C VAL A 66 -11.12 -9.42 8.18
N ASN A 67 -10.56 -9.98 9.23
CA ASN A 67 -10.29 -9.23 10.45
C ASN A 67 -9.08 -8.31 10.23
N GLU A 68 -9.15 -7.10 10.75
CA GLU A 68 -8.04 -6.15 10.71
C GLU A 68 -6.75 -6.75 11.29
N LYS A 69 -6.85 -7.56 12.36
CA LYS A 69 -5.70 -8.28 12.95
C LYS A 69 -5.01 -9.22 11.95
N GLU A 70 -5.77 -9.84 11.05
CA GLU A 70 -5.21 -10.72 10.01
C GLU A 70 -4.50 -9.90 8.94
N VAL A 71 -5.06 -8.74 8.57
CA VAL A 71 -4.40 -7.79 7.65
C VAL A 71 -3.08 -7.31 8.24
N PHE A 72 -3.08 -6.88 9.50
CA PHE A 72 -1.87 -6.47 10.20
C PHE A 72 -0.82 -7.57 10.23
N LYS A 73 -1.22 -8.79 10.57
CA LYS A 73 -0.29 -9.94 10.59
C LYS A 73 0.28 -10.22 9.20
N ALA A 74 -0.54 -10.17 8.15
CA ALA A 74 -0.07 -10.37 6.78
C ALA A 74 0.91 -9.28 6.36
N THR A 75 0.59 -8.01 6.63
CA THR A 75 1.46 -6.87 6.31
C THR A 75 2.79 -6.94 7.07
N ASP A 76 2.76 -7.29 8.37
CA ASP A 76 3.96 -7.45 9.19
C ASP A 76 4.86 -8.57 8.64
N LEU A 77 4.29 -9.74 8.35
CA LEU A 77 5.04 -10.85 7.74
C LEU A 77 5.64 -10.48 6.37
N MET A 78 4.92 -9.70 5.56
CA MET A 78 5.41 -9.24 4.26
C MET A 78 6.53 -8.21 4.40
N ASN A 79 6.43 -7.29 5.36
CA ASN A 79 7.42 -6.25 5.58
C ASN A 79 8.71 -6.80 6.22
N ASN A 80 8.61 -7.87 7.02
CA ASN A 80 9.74 -8.59 7.62
C ASN A 80 10.32 -9.70 6.73
N ARG A 81 9.77 -9.92 5.52
CA ARG A 81 10.24 -10.99 4.63
C ARG A 81 11.55 -10.61 3.95
N LEU A 82 12.60 -11.40 4.16
CA LEU A 82 13.89 -11.20 3.50
C LEU A 82 13.75 -11.33 1.97
N GLY A 83 14.26 -10.33 1.24
CA GLY A 83 14.20 -10.28 -0.22
C GLY A 83 15.58 -10.47 -0.84
N LYS A 84 15.74 -11.45 -1.73
CA LYS A 84 17.02 -11.65 -2.48
C LYS A 84 17.41 -10.40 -3.30
N CYS A 85 16.43 -9.68 -3.85
CA CYS A 85 16.68 -8.42 -4.57
C CYS A 85 17.07 -7.25 -3.66
N LEU A 86 16.99 -7.43 -2.35
CA LEU A 86 17.40 -6.49 -1.31
C LEU A 86 18.61 -7.01 -0.53
N GLU A 87 19.45 -7.86 -1.16
CA GLU A 87 20.61 -8.47 -0.51
C GLU A 87 20.24 -9.24 0.77
N TYR A 88 19.07 -9.89 0.76
CA TYR A 88 18.49 -10.59 1.90
C TYR A 88 18.13 -9.70 3.10
N LYS A 89 18.01 -8.38 2.92
CA LYS A 89 17.36 -7.49 3.90
C LYS A 89 15.84 -7.56 3.79
N ALA A 90 15.16 -7.23 4.88
CA ALA A 90 13.72 -7.06 4.90
C ALA A 90 13.32 -5.68 4.32
N PRO A 91 12.17 -5.58 3.62
CA PRO A 91 11.68 -4.30 3.11
C PRO A 91 11.62 -3.18 4.14
N PHE A 92 11.27 -3.49 5.39
CA PHE A 92 11.21 -2.48 6.45
C PHE A 92 12.60 -1.93 6.82
N GLU A 93 13.64 -2.78 6.79
CA GLU A 93 15.02 -2.38 7.10
C GLU A 93 15.52 -1.41 6.05
N VAL A 94 15.35 -1.78 4.77
CA VAL A 94 15.73 -0.93 3.64
C VAL A 94 14.97 0.40 3.67
N PHE A 95 13.67 0.38 3.99
CA PHE A 95 12.89 1.60 4.13
C PHE A 95 13.40 2.49 5.26
N ALA A 96 13.72 1.92 6.43
CA ALA A 96 14.26 2.64 7.57
C ALA A 96 15.65 3.24 7.26
N GLU A 97 16.51 2.50 6.56
CA GLU A 97 17.82 2.99 6.10
C GLU A 97 17.68 4.20 5.16
N LEU A 98 16.75 4.14 4.20
CA LEU A 98 16.54 5.21 3.22
C LEU A 98 15.90 6.48 3.81
N THR A 99 15.06 6.32 4.83
CA THR A 99 14.29 7.42 5.42
C THR A 99 14.84 7.92 6.75
N GLY A 100 15.82 7.21 7.34
CA GLY A 100 16.36 7.51 8.66
C GLY A 100 15.39 7.28 9.81
N ASN A 101 14.23 6.63 9.57
CA ASN A 101 13.21 6.40 10.59
C ASN A 101 12.95 4.91 10.81
N PRO A 102 13.28 4.37 12.00
CA PRO A 102 12.96 2.99 12.33
C PRO A 102 11.45 2.90 12.61
N ASN A 103 10.72 2.40 11.61
CA ASN A 103 9.34 1.90 11.71
C ASN A 103 8.22 2.97 11.69
N PRO A 104 7.48 3.12 10.57
CA PRO A 104 6.08 3.49 10.69
C PRO A 104 5.36 2.27 11.24
N LYS A 105 5.37 2.08 12.57
CA LYS A 105 4.45 1.13 13.19
C LYS A 105 3.07 1.53 12.68
N ILE A 106 2.45 0.69 11.86
CA ILE A 106 1.01 0.78 11.67
C ILE A 106 0.48 0.30 13.02
N GLU A 107 0.41 1.22 13.99
CA GLU A 107 -0.16 0.91 15.28
C GLU A 107 -1.61 0.47 15.03
N PRO A 108 -2.11 -0.59 15.71
CA PRO A 108 -3.51 -0.94 15.60
C PRO A 108 -4.35 0.32 15.87
N PRO A 109 -5.43 0.58 15.11
CA PRO A 109 -6.17 1.82 15.24
C PRO A 109 -6.56 2.02 16.71
N ASN A 110 -6.19 3.19 17.24
CA ASN A 110 -6.56 3.59 18.58
C ASN A 110 -8.11 3.59 18.68
N PRO A 111 -8.71 2.86 19.64
CA PRO A 111 -10.17 2.74 19.75
C PRO A 111 -10.91 4.07 19.99
N LYS A 112 -10.19 5.21 20.10
CA LYS A 112 -10.77 6.53 20.35
C LYS A 112 -11.06 7.39 19.10
N ASN A 113 -10.91 6.90 17.86
CA ASN A 113 -11.41 7.61 16.68
C ASN A 113 -12.57 6.87 15.99
N THR A 114 -13.64 6.63 16.74
CA THR A 114 -14.95 6.36 16.18
C THR A 114 -15.60 7.71 15.85
N ASN A 115 -15.32 8.27 14.67
CA ASN A 115 -16.26 9.13 13.94
C ASN A 115 -15.64 9.66 12.65
N GLN A 116 -15.63 8.81 11.62
CA GLN A 116 -15.96 9.16 10.24
C GLN A 116 -16.01 7.87 9.43
N ASN A 117 -17.22 7.34 9.25
CA ASN A 117 -17.48 6.18 8.40
C ASN A 117 -17.28 6.60 6.93
N PRO A 118 -16.21 6.18 6.23
CA PRO A 118 -16.10 6.42 4.80
C PRO A 118 -17.09 5.47 4.13
N LYS A 119 -18.08 6.00 3.40
CA LYS A 119 -19.05 5.19 2.65
C LYS A 119 -18.32 4.11 1.84
N LYS A 120 -18.61 2.85 2.18
CA LYS A 120 -18.02 1.62 1.60
C LYS A 120 -18.15 1.65 0.06
N PRO A 121 -17.04 1.57 -0.71
CA PRO A 121 -17.14 1.48 -2.16
C PRO A 121 -17.76 0.13 -2.58
N PRO A 122 -18.61 0.11 -3.62
CA PRO A 122 -19.19 -1.12 -4.11
C PRO A 122 -18.10 -1.90 -4.86
N HIS A 123 -17.89 -3.16 -4.45
CA HIS A 123 -16.92 -4.14 -4.97
C HIS A 123 -15.45 -3.92 -4.54
N SER A 124 -15.05 -4.62 -3.48
CA SER A 124 -13.67 -4.67 -2.98
C SER A 124 -12.78 -5.53 -3.87
N SER A 125 -12.19 -4.92 -4.89
CA SER A 125 -10.97 -5.39 -5.56
C SER A 125 -9.75 -5.11 -4.67
N LEU A 126 -8.80 -6.05 -4.59
CA LEU A 126 -7.49 -5.82 -3.95
C LEU A 126 -6.73 -4.75 -4.74
N ALA A 127 -6.93 -3.51 -4.36
CA ALA A 127 -6.27 -2.37 -4.97
C ALA A 127 -5.11 -1.95 -4.08
N SER A 128 -3.90 -2.34 -4.47
CA SER A 128 -2.68 -1.95 -3.78
C SER A 128 -2.35 -0.50 -4.12
N ILE A 129 -2.65 0.42 -3.20
CA ILE A 129 -2.04 1.76 -3.22
C ILE A 129 -0.60 1.57 -2.77
N LYS A 130 0.37 1.76 -3.67
CA LYS A 130 1.77 1.88 -3.26
C LYS A 130 2.22 3.33 -3.39
N ILE A 131 2.57 3.88 -2.23
CA ILE A 131 3.39 5.08 -2.06
C ILE A 131 4.75 4.79 -2.66
N GLN A 132 5.11 5.52 -3.72
CA GLN A 132 6.41 5.43 -4.34
C GLN A 132 7.14 6.75 -4.04
N THR A 133 7.93 6.76 -2.98
CA THR A 133 9.01 7.74 -2.80
C THR A 133 10.13 7.33 -3.72
N ILE A 134 10.23 8.00 -4.86
CA ILE A 134 11.42 7.95 -5.69
C ILE A 134 12.26 9.16 -5.26
N PRO A 135 13.49 8.99 -4.73
CA PRO A 135 14.35 10.14 -4.52
C PRO A 135 14.60 10.83 -5.87
N PRO A 136 14.61 12.18 -5.94
CA PRO A 136 14.94 12.88 -7.18
C PRO A 136 16.37 12.53 -7.61
N ILE A 137 16.54 12.43 -8.94
CA ILE A 137 17.80 12.12 -9.65
C ILE A 137 18.92 13.07 -9.21
#